data_AF-A0A5Q4BTK1-F1
#
_entry.id   AF-A0A5Q4BTK1-F1
#
_cell.length_a   1.000
_cell.length_b   1.000
_cell.length_c   1.000
_cell.angle_alpha   90.00
_cell.angle_beta   90.00
_cell.angle_gamma   90.00
#
_symmetry.space_group_name_H-M   'P 1'
#
loop_
_entity.id
_entity.type
_entity.pdbx_description
1 polymer ?
#
loop_
_entity_poly.entity_id
_entity_poly.type
_entity_poly.pdbx_seq_one_letter_code
_entity_poly.pdbx_strand_id
1 'polypeptide(L)'
;MEFGLSDGSPWLFLTEKPADYSITCQNDTVFRVHRAILGFHCGYFEAVFRTNSQEAQDGETVLPDIAAQDMLSLLDFFYRVVPDFLFPPKDIKRNLDVWMLAQRFQANIAMRSIEKRLACYLTDYECKKVGAQTCYLNMVFSHSVCSRSVLGSMFAEAAWVVSLDMADHRSWLAIFNASVKFPALMVNMLWWAGWYARTANSKGCVAGQLIDSVAAKEARMSKIAAKLTRGLDVIFNNNASDVANDVA
;
A
#
# COMPACT_ATOMS: atom_id res chain seq x y z
N MET A 1 -33.75 -18.23 4.12
CA MET A 1 -32.91 -18.99 3.18
C MET A 1 -31.50 -18.47 3.42
N GLU A 2 -30.73 -19.19 4.22
CA GLU A 2 -29.38 -18.76 4.64
C GLU A 2 -28.39 -19.01 3.50
N PHE A 3 -27.95 -17.95 2.85
CA PHE A 3 -26.88 -17.99 1.85
C PHE A 3 -25.56 -17.64 2.52
N GLY A 4 -25.01 -18.57 3.27
CA GLY A 4 -23.68 -18.46 3.85
C GLY A 4 -22.87 -19.72 3.57
N LEU A 5 -21.89 -19.63 2.66
CA LEU A 5 -20.77 -20.58 2.65
C LEU A 5 -19.88 -20.25 3.86
N SER A 6 -19.48 -21.29 4.59
CA SER A 6 -18.78 -21.16 5.89
C SER A 6 -17.32 -20.70 5.79
N ASP A 7 -16.81 -20.40 4.59
CA ASP A 7 -15.38 -20.23 4.32
C ASP A 7 -14.96 -18.77 4.03
N GLY A 8 -15.91 -17.82 4.01
CA GLY A 8 -15.62 -16.42 3.71
C GLY A 8 -15.17 -16.17 2.26
N SER A 9 -15.41 -17.13 1.35
CA SER A 9 -15.16 -16.97 -0.08
C SER A 9 -16.04 -15.87 -0.70
N PRO A 10 -15.53 -15.10 -1.67
CA PRO A 10 -16.25 -13.98 -2.29
C PRO A 10 -17.33 -14.50 -3.26
N TRP A 11 -18.37 -15.15 -2.73
CA TRP A 11 -19.39 -15.84 -3.51
C TRP A 11 -20.07 -14.95 -4.54
N LEU A 12 -20.29 -13.66 -4.22
CA LEU A 12 -20.92 -12.72 -5.14
C LEU A 12 -20.01 -12.41 -6.34
N PHE A 13 -18.69 -12.41 -6.16
CA PHE A 13 -17.73 -12.28 -7.26
C PHE A 13 -17.69 -13.55 -8.10
N LEU A 14 -17.65 -14.72 -7.46
CA LEU A 14 -17.53 -16.01 -8.14
C LEU A 14 -18.78 -16.40 -8.95
N THR A 15 -19.97 -15.97 -8.50
CA THR A 15 -21.23 -16.31 -9.16
C THR A 15 -21.62 -15.31 -10.25
N GLU A 16 -21.00 -14.13 -10.28
CA GLU A 16 -21.24 -13.05 -11.25
C GLU A 16 -22.72 -12.61 -11.37
N LYS A 17 -23.59 -12.98 -10.41
CA LYS A 17 -25.04 -12.80 -10.53
C LYS A 17 -25.66 -12.19 -9.27
N PRO A 18 -26.40 -11.07 -9.42
CA PRO A 18 -26.62 -10.26 -10.63
C PRO A 18 -25.57 -9.13 -10.80
N ALA A 19 -24.45 -9.38 -11.47
CA ALA A 19 -23.48 -8.32 -11.79
C ALA A 19 -24.07 -7.28 -12.77
N ASP A 20 -23.87 -5.99 -12.46
CA ASP A 20 -24.45 -4.82 -13.13
C ASP A 20 -23.37 -3.89 -13.76
N TYR A 21 -22.13 -4.36 -13.81
CA TYR A 21 -21.00 -3.66 -14.39
C TYR A 21 -19.92 -4.62 -14.89
N SER A 22 -19.10 -4.18 -15.84
CA SER A 22 -17.91 -4.90 -16.31
C SER A 22 -16.65 -4.04 -16.28
N ILE A 23 -15.52 -4.68 -16.01
CA ILE A 23 -14.19 -4.08 -16.15
C ILE A 23 -13.39 -4.92 -17.14
N THR A 24 -12.90 -4.29 -18.20
CA THR A 24 -12.06 -4.95 -19.21
C THR A 24 -10.61 -4.52 -19.02
N CYS A 25 -9.71 -5.48 -18.79
CA CYS A 25 -8.29 -5.27 -18.55
C CYS A 25 -7.44 -5.68 -19.76
N GLN A 26 -6.11 -5.72 -19.59
CA GLN A 26 -5.19 -6.28 -20.58
C GLN A 26 -5.63 -7.64 -21.13
N ASN A 27 -5.34 -7.86 -22.41
CA ASN A 27 -5.69 -9.07 -23.16
C ASN A 27 -7.20 -9.34 -23.18
N ASP A 28 -8.01 -8.26 -23.21
CA ASP A 28 -9.48 -8.30 -23.27
C ASP A 28 -10.10 -9.17 -22.17
N THR A 29 -9.44 -9.27 -21.02
CA THR A 29 -9.95 -10.03 -19.88
C THR A 29 -11.04 -9.22 -19.19
N VAL A 30 -12.26 -9.76 -19.14
CA VAL A 30 -13.44 -9.09 -18.60
C VAL A 30 -13.77 -9.63 -17.21
N PHE A 31 -14.00 -8.73 -16.26
CA PHE A 31 -14.50 -9.05 -14.93
C PHE A 31 -15.92 -8.51 -14.76
N ARG A 32 -16.87 -9.39 -14.42
CA ARG A 32 -18.24 -8.98 -14.06
C ARG A 32 -18.32 -8.64 -12.58
N VAL A 33 -18.81 -7.45 -12.28
CA VAL A 33 -18.73 -6.84 -10.95
C VAL A 33 -20.00 -6.07 -10.59
N HIS A 34 -20.09 -5.67 -9.32
CA HIS A 34 -21.24 -4.99 -8.74
C HIS A 34 -20.88 -3.55 -8.42
N ARG A 35 -21.62 -2.59 -8.99
CA ARG A 35 -21.39 -1.14 -8.79
C ARG A 35 -21.38 -0.77 -7.31
N ALA A 36 -22.29 -1.34 -6.52
CA ALA A 36 -22.39 -1.08 -5.09
C ALA A 36 -21.11 -1.45 -4.33
N ILE A 37 -20.48 -2.59 -4.64
CA ILE A 37 -19.24 -3.04 -3.99
C ILE A 37 -18.06 -2.20 -4.46
N LEU A 38 -17.96 -1.96 -5.78
CA LEU A 38 -16.90 -1.11 -6.33
C LEU A 38 -16.96 0.32 -5.76
N GLY A 39 -18.11 0.96 -5.79
CA GLY A 39 -18.28 2.32 -5.27
C GLY A 39 -17.99 2.42 -3.77
N PHE A 40 -18.29 1.38 -2.99
CA PHE A 40 -17.98 1.38 -1.56
C PHE A 40 -16.47 1.29 -1.28
N HIS A 41 -15.72 0.55 -2.10
CA HIS A 41 -14.29 0.29 -1.85
C HIS A 41 -13.33 1.16 -2.66
N CYS A 42 -13.79 1.79 -3.74
CA CYS A 42 -12.96 2.47 -4.74
C CYS A 42 -13.54 3.85 -5.04
N GLY A 43 -12.85 4.90 -4.58
CA GLY A 43 -13.27 6.30 -4.80
C GLY A 43 -13.32 6.70 -6.28
N TYR A 44 -12.49 6.07 -7.13
CA TYR A 44 -12.60 6.25 -8.58
C TYR A 44 -13.96 5.76 -9.11
N PHE A 45 -14.35 4.53 -8.79
CA PHE A 45 -15.62 3.98 -9.25
C PHE A 45 -16.83 4.67 -8.61
N GLU A 46 -16.72 5.09 -7.34
CA GLU A 46 -17.72 5.95 -6.70
C GLU A 46 -17.98 7.22 -7.53
N ALA A 47 -16.91 7.89 -7.95
CA ALA A 47 -17.02 9.10 -8.78
C ALA A 47 -17.61 8.79 -10.17
N VAL A 48 -17.18 7.70 -10.82
CA VAL A 48 -17.69 7.23 -12.11
C VAL A 48 -19.21 7.03 -12.05
N PHE A 49 -19.70 6.34 -11.02
CA PHE A 49 -21.13 6.04 -10.86
C PHE A 49 -21.95 7.24 -10.42
N ARG A 50 -21.40 8.10 -9.55
CA ARG A 50 -22.10 9.29 -9.05
C ARG A 50 -22.26 10.38 -10.11
N THR A 51 -21.29 10.54 -11.00
CA THR A 51 -21.31 11.58 -12.04
C THR A 51 -22.11 11.19 -13.28
N ASN A 52 -22.67 9.97 -13.32
CA ASN A 52 -23.33 9.40 -14.50
C ASN A 52 -22.48 9.55 -15.77
N SER A 53 -21.16 9.31 -15.62
CA SER A 53 -20.18 9.32 -16.70
C SER A 53 -20.56 8.38 -17.84
N GLN A 54 -19.96 8.55 -19.03
CA GLN A 54 -20.21 7.66 -20.17
C GLN A 54 -19.93 6.19 -19.79
N GLU A 55 -18.85 5.93 -19.06
CA GLU A 55 -18.49 4.61 -18.54
C GLU A 55 -19.60 4.02 -17.63
N ALA A 56 -20.27 4.86 -16.83
CA ALA A 56 -21.38 4.43 -15.98
C ALA A 56 -22.66 4.13 -16.80
N GLN A 57 -22.86 4.83 -17.91
CA GLN A 57 -23.99 4.62 -18.81
C GLN A 57 -23.81 3.36 -19.66
N ASP A 58 -22.59 3.13 -20.16
CA ASP A 58 -22.22 1.98 -20.98
C ASP A 58 -22.18 0.68 -20.16
N GLY A 59 -22.06 0.81 -18.83
CA GLY A 59 -22.00 -0.34 -17.93
C GLY A 59 -20.64 -1.04 -17.93
N GLU A 60 -19.62 -0.40 -18.47
CA GLU A 60 -18.28 -0.95 -18.62
C GLU A 60 -17.20 0.13 -18.43
N THR A 61 -16.06 -0.26 -17.85
CA THR A 61 -14.81 0.52 -17.92
C THR A 61 -13.72 -0.31 -18.60
N VAL A 62 -13.01 0.30 -19.55
CA VAL A 62 -11.88 -0.33 -20.25
C VAL A 62 -10.55 0.22 -19.72
N LEU A 63 -9.70 -0.66 -19.20
CA LEU A 63 -8.44 -0.36 -18.51
C LEU A 63 -7.30 -1.20 -19.12
N PRO A 64 -6.89 -0.88 -20.38
CA PRO A 64 -6.00 -1.72 -21.17
C PRO A 64 -4.56 -1.71 -20.68
N ASP A 65 -4.21 -0.83 -19.74
CA ASP A 65 -2.88 -0.73 -19.15
C ASP A 65 -2.74 -1.50 -17.83
N ILE A 66 -3.82 -2.13 -17.34
CA ILE A 66 -3.84 -2.87 -16.08
C ILE A 66 -3.78 -4.37 -16.35
N ALA A 67 -2.80 -5.05 -15.74
CA ALA A 67 -2.72 -6.49 -15.80
C ALA A 67 -3.93 -7.13 -15.09
N ALA A 68 -4.62 -8.04 -15.80
CA ALA A 68 -5.81 -8.71 -15.30
C ALA A 68 -5.59 -9.39 -13.95
N GLN A 69 -4.40 -9.95 -13.74
CA GLN A 69 -4.04 -10.58 -12.48
C GLN A 69 -4.04 -9.56 -11.33
N ASP A 70 -3.45 -8.36 -11.49
CA ASP A 70 -3.43 -7.33 -10.43
C ASP A 70 -4.85 -6.83 -10.11
N MET A 71 -5.68 -6.62 -11.14
CA MET A 71 -7.10 -6.29 -10.97
C MET A 71 -7.85 -7.38 -10.20
N LEU A 72 -7.67 -8.65 -10.57
CA LEU A 72 -8.28 -9.78 -9.88
C LEU A 72 -7.94 -9.80 -8.39
N SER A 73 -6.69 -9.52 -8.02
CA SER A 73 -6.29 -9.44 -6.60
C SER A 73 -6.99 -8.31 -5.85
N LEU A 74 -7.23 -7.17 -6.49
CA LEU A 74 -7.93 -6.06 -5.87
C LEU A 74 -9.44 -6.33 -5.77
N LEU A 75 -10.04 -6.94 -6.79
CA LEU A 75 -11.45 -7.36 -6.77
C LEU A 75 -11.70 -8.45 -5.73
N ASP A 76 -10.86 -9.48 -5.68
CA ASP A 76 -10.95 -10.52 -4.65
C ASP A 76 -10.92 -9.92 -3.23
N PHE A 77 -10.08 -8.90 -3.01
CA PHE A 77 -10.04 -8.15 -1.75
C PHE A 77 -11.36 -7.43 -1.43
N PHE A 78 -11.99 -6.78 -2.42
CA PHE A 78 -13.25 -6.04 -2.22
C PHE A 78 -14.44 -6.93 -1.87
N TYR A 79 -14.45 -8.17 -2.33
CA TYR A 79 -15.59 -9.07 -2.14
C TYR A 79 -15.47 -9.98 -0.92
N ARG A 80 -14.36 -9.88 -0.16
CA ARG A 80 -14.15 -10.66 1.07
C ARG A 80 -14.86 -10.03 2.25
N VAL A 81 -15.48 -10.89 3.06
CA VAL A 81 -16.06 -10.50 4.37
C VAL A 81 -14.96 -10.03 5.33
N VAL A 82 -13.81 -10.71 5.33
CA VAL A 82 -12.61 -10.32 6.06
C VAL A 82 -11.54 -9.95 5.02
N PRO A 83 -11.33 -8.64 4.76
CA PRO A 83 -10.46 -8.22 3.68
C PRO A 83 -9.00 -8.56 3.96
N ASP A 84 -8.46 -9.50 3.20
CA ASP A 84 -7.03 -9.80 3.14
C ASP A 84 -6.70 -10.31 1.73
N PHE A 85 -5.46 -10.12 1.27
CA PHE A 85 -5.04 -10.66 -0.02
C PHE A 85 -4.42 -12.04 0.13
N LEU A 86 -4.74 -12.93 -0.81
CA LEU A 86 -4.32 -14.33 -0.84
C LEU A 86 -2.83 -14.56 -1.11
N PHE A 87 -2.12 -13.58 -1.69
CA PHE A 87 -0.70 -13.73 -1.97
C PHE A 87 0.15 -13.37 -0.75
N PRO A 88 1.29 -14.06 -0.54
CA PRO A 88 2.05 -13.94 0.69
C PRO A 88 2.78 -12.59 0.80
N PRO A 89 3.03 -12.07 2.02
CA PRO A 89 3.77 -10.82 2.21
C PRO A 89 5.19 -10.81 1.62
N LYS A 90 5.81 -11.99 1.49
CA LYS A 90 7.14 -12.16 0.89
C LYS A 90 7.20 -11.85 -0.61
N ASP A 91 6.06 -11.87 -1.29
CA ASP A 91 5.97 -11.45 -2.70
C ASP A 91 5.93 -9.93 -2.77
N ILE A 92 7.07 -9.29 -2.50
CA ILE A 92 7.17 -7.83 -2.40
C ILE A 92 6.70 -7.16 -3.68
N LYS A 93 7.10 -7.70 -4.85
CA LYS A 93 6.74 -7.14 -6.14
C LYS A 93 5.22 -7.03 -6.27
N ARG A 94 4.53 -8.14 -6.01
CA ARG A 94 3.07 -8.20 -6.12
C ARG A 94 2.37 -7.27 -5.13
N ASN A 95 2.87 -7.18 -3.89
CA ASN A 95 2.35 -6.23 -2.91
C ASN A 95 2.48 -4.78 -3.41
N LEU A 96 3.64 -4.41 -3.97
CA LEU A 96 3.85 -3.07 -4.51
C LEU A 96 2.97 -2.78 -5.74
N ASP A 97 2.86 -3.73 -6.69
CA ASP A 97 2.02 -3.60 -7.89
C ASP A 97 0.56 -3.33 -7.49
N VAL A 98 0.01 -4.17 -6.60
CA VAL A 98 -1.38 -4.04 -6.14
C VAL A 98 -1.57 -2.79 -5.27
N TRP A 99 -0.58 -2.34 -4.50
CA TRP A 99 -0.68 -1.09 -3.75
C TRP A 99 -0.75 0.12 -4.69
N MET A 100 0.06 0.15 -5.75
CA MET A 100 0.03 1.23 -6.76
C MET A 100 -1.30 1.22 -7.51
N LEU A 101 -1.82 0.03 -7.83
CA LEU A 101 -3.15 -0.12 -8.43
C LEU A 101 -4.24 0.40 -7.49
N ALA A 102 -4.21 0.00 -6.22
CA ALA A 102 -5.14 0.46 -5.20
C ALA A 102 -5.07 1.99 -5.03
N GLN A 103 -3.88 2.58 -5.09
CA GLN A 103 -3.69 4.02 -5.05
C GLN A 103 -4.33 4.72 -6.24
N ARG A 104 -4.15 4.21 -7.46
CA ARG A 104 -4.80 4.74 -8.67
C ARG A 104 -6.33 4.75 -8.52
N PHE A 105 -6.89 3.70 -7.94
CA PHE A 105 -8.32 3.55 -7.67
C PHE A 105 -8.80 4.23 -6.39
N GLN A 106 -7.91 4.87 -5.64
CA GLN A 106 -8.23 5.47 -4.34
C GLN A 106 -8.84 4.45 -3.35
N ALA A 107 -8.43 3.18 -3.46
CA ALA A 107 -8.87 2.07 -2.62
C ALA A 107 -8.08 2.04 -1.30
N ASN A 108 -8.33 3.02 -0.43
CA ASN A 108 -7.53 3.27 0.78
C ASN A 108 -7.47 2.07 1.75
N ILE A 109 -8.54 1.28 1.85
CA ILE A 109 -8.57 0.09 2.71
C ILE A 109 -7.60 -0.99 2.19
N ALA A 110 -7.57 -1.20 0.87
CA ALA A 110 -6.64 -2.11 0.22
C ALA A 110 -5.19 -1.65 0.39
N MET A 111 -4.91 -0.36 0.20
CA MET A 111 -3.58 0.22 0.42
C MET A 111 -3.09 -0.04 1.85
N ARG A 112 -3.92 0.23 2.87
CA ARG A 112 -3.56 0.02 4.28
C ARG A 112 -3.35 -1.44 4.63
N SER A 113 -4.15 -2.34 4.06
CA SER A 113 -3.96 -3.78 4.24
C SER A 113 -2.57 -4.21 3.75
N ILE A 114 -2.14 -3.70 2.59
CA ILE A 114 -0.79 -3.95 2.05
C ILE A 114 0.30 -3.31 2.90
N GLU A 115 0.10 -2.08 3.37
CA GLU A 115 1.06 -1.43 4.26
C GLU A 115 1.23 -2.21 5.57
N LYS A 116 0.14 -2.67 6.19
CA LYS A 116 0.18 -3.44 7.44
C LYS A 116 0.95 -4.75 7.27
N ARG A 117 0.66 -5.54 6.24
CA ARG A 117 1.37 -6.81 6.01
C ARG A 117 2.87 -6.60 5.72
N LEU A 118 3.23 -5.55 4.98
CA LEU A 118 4.63 -5.27 4.65
C LEU A 118 5.37 -4.71 5.87
N ALA A 119 4.71 -3.95 6.73
CA ALA A 119 5.25 -3.55 8.02
C ALA A 119 5.59 -4.76 8.88
N CYS A 120 4.68 -5.74 8.96
CA CYS A 120 4.93 -6.98 9.69
C CYS A 120 6.08 -7.78 9.06
N TYR A 121 6.09 -7.93 7.73
CA TYR A 121 7.12 -8.68 7.02
C TYR A 121 8.52 -8.06 7.16
N LEU A 122 8.66 -6.74 7.00
CA LEU A 122 9.94 -6.02 7.08
C LEU A 122 10.42 -5.77 8.52
N THR A 123 9.90 -6.51 9.49
CA THR A 123 10.35 -6.41 10.89
C THR A 123 11.76 -6.98 11.07
N ASP A 124 12.05 -8.10 10.41
CA ASP A 124 13.29 -8.85 10.58
C ASP A 124 14.35 -8.45 9.56
N TYR A 125 15.62 -8.55 9.96
CA TYR A 125 16.75 -8.11 9.15
C TYR A 125 16.82 -8.81 7.79
N GLU A 126 16.62 -10.13 7.74
CA GLU A 126 16.63 -10.88 6.47
C GLU A 126 15.54 -10.40 5.50
N CYS A 127 14.35 -10.07 6.00
CA CYS A 127 13.28 -9.52 5.17
C CYS A 127 13.62 -8.10 4.69
N LYS A 128 14.34 -7.30 5.49
CA LYS A 128 14.85 -5.99 5.07
C LYS A 128 15.90 -6.08 3.99
N LYS A 129 16.77 -7.11 4.00
CA LYS A 129 17.70 -7.35 2.88
C LYS A 129 16.96 -7.52 1.56
N VAL A 130 15.84 -8.25 1.58
CA VAL A 130 14.97 -8.38 0.39
C VAL A 130 14.35 -7.03 0.03
N GLY A 131 13.76 -6.31 0.98
CA GLY A 131 13.15 -4.99 0.72
C GLY A 131 14.14 -3.92 0.23
N ALA A 132 15.40 -3.99 0.65
CA ALA A 132 16.46 -3.06 0.28
C ALA A 132 17.06 -3.33 -1.11
N GLN A 133 16.62 -4.38 -1.83
CA GLN A 133 17.08 -4.65 -3.18
C GLN A 133 16.72 -3.49 -4.13
N THR A 134 17.64 -3.17 -5.04
CA THR A 134 17.52 -2.02 -5.95
C THR A 134 16.28 -2.07 -6.83
N CYS A 135 15.77 -3.25 -7.19
CA CYS A 135 14.54 -3.39 -7.97
C CYS A 135 13.32 -2.80 -7.22
N TYR A 136 13.18 -3.09 -5.92
CA TYR A 136 12.08 -2.57 -5.11
C TYR A 136 12.29 -1.12 -4.72
N LEU A 137 13.53 -0.70 -4.45
CA LEU A 137 13.83 0.72 -4.23
C LEU A 137 13.51 1.55 -5.48
N ASN A 138 13.90 1.10 -6.68
CA ASN A 138 13.52 1.75 -7.92
C ASN A 138 11.99 1.84 -8.06
N MET A 139 11.27 0.77 -7.77
CA MET A 139 9.81 0.73 -7.88
C MET A 139 9.14 1.72 -6.93
N VAL A 140 9.47 1.67 -5.63
CA VAL A 140 8.88 2.54 -4.60
C VAL A 140 9.23 4.01 -4.83
N PHE A 141 10.50 4.31 -5.14
CA PHE A 141 10.98 5.70 -5.18
C PHE A 141 10.86 6.38 -6.55
N SER A 142 10.61 5.64 -7.63
CA SER A 142 10.20 6.24 -8.91
C SER A 142 8.73 6.66 -8.91
N HIS A 143 7.91 6.07 -8.03
CA HIS A 143 6.49 6.42 -7.91
C HIS A 143 6.29 7.55 -6.87
N SER A 144 5.82 8.72 -7.32
CA SER A 144 5.79 9.94 -6.49
C SER A 144 4.89 9.86 -5.26
N VAL A 145 3.78 9.13 -5.31
CA VAL A 145 2.90 8.90 -4.14
C VAL A 145 3.50 7.84 -3.20
N CYS A 146 3.93 6.70 -3.75
CA CYS A 146 4.55 5.62 -2.97
C CYS A 146 5.79 6.09 -2.19
N SER A 147 6.66 6.89 -2.81
CA SER A 147 7.89 7.40 -2.18
C SER A 147 7.65 8.28 -0.94
N ARG A 148 6.47 8.91 -0.84
CA ARG A 148 6.03 9.76 0.28
C ARG A 148 5.08 9.04 1.24
N SER A 149 4.67 7.81 0.90
CA SER A 149 3.73 7.00 1.69
C SER A 149 4.41 6.29 2.88
N VAL A 150 3.62 5.51 3.61
CA VAL A 150 4.15 4.61 4.65
C VAL A 150 5.09 3.58 4.04
N LEU A 151 4.80 3.05 2.85
CA LEU A 151 5.70 2.13 2.14
C LEU A 151 7.06 2.77 1.86
N GLY A 152 7.09 3.99 1.31
CA GLY A 152 8.35 4.73 1.12
C GLY A 152 9.17 4.82 2.40
N SER A 153 8.51 5.07 3.53
CA SER A 153 9.16 5.07 4.84
C SER A 153 9.72 3.70 5.25
N MET A 154 8.97 2.62 5.05
CA MET A 154 9.40 1.25 5.41
C MET A 154 10.59 0.80 4.56
N PHE A 155 10.55 1.04 3.26
CA PHE A 155 11.63 0.64 2.35
C PHE A 155 12.90 1.47 2.57
N ALA A 156 12.77 2.76 2.89
CA ALA A 156 13.92 3.56 3.31
C ALA A 156 14.52 3.08 4.64
N GLU A 157 13.69 2.62 5.58
CA GLU A 157 14.16 2.04 6.84
C GLU A 157 14.96 0.76 6.60
N ALA A 158 14.43 -0.13 5.75
CA ALA A 158 15.09 -1.35 5.34
C ALA A 158 16.45 -1.04 4.66
N ALA A 159 16.46 -0.11 3.70
CA ALA A 159 17.67 0.33 3.01
C ALA A 159 18.71 0.92 3.98
N TRP A 160 18.27 1.78 4.91
CA TRP A 160 19.18 2.34 5.91
C TRP A 160 19.78 1.25 6.81
N VAL A 161 18.97 0.35 7.35
CA VAL A 161 19.45 -0.74 8.21
C VAL A 161 20.43 -1.65 7.48
N VAL A 162 20.12 -2.04 6.24
CA VAL A 162 21.02 -2.90 5.44
C VAL A 162 22.31 -2.16 5.09
N SER A 163 22.27 -0.85 4.86
CA SER A 163 23.47 -0.05 4.59
C SER A 163 24.43 0.08 5.79
N LEU A 164 24.01 -0.28 7.00
CA LEU A 164 24.91 -0.31 8.16
C LEU A 164 25.76 -1.59 8.22
N ASP A 165 25.35 -2.65 7.52
CA ASP A 165 26.17 -3.86 7.39
C ASP A 165 27.25 -3.66 6.33
N MET A 166 28.39 -3.13 6.79
CA MET A 166 29.55 -2.86 5.94
C MET A 166 30.22 -4.13 5.40
N ALA A 167 29.86 -5.33 5.90
CA ALA A 167 30.37 -6.59 5.37
C ALA A 167 29.78 -6.89 3.97
N ASP A 168 28.57 -6.42 3.68
CA ASP A 168 27.93 -6.55 2.37
C ASP A 168 28.15 -5.29 1.52
N HIS A 169 29.40 -5.12 1.04
CA HIS A 169 29.80 -3.98 0.22
C HIS A 169 28.93 -3.81 -1.04
N ARG A 170 28.42 -4.92 -1.60
CA ARG A 170 27.58 -4.90 -2.81
C ARG A 170 26.23 -4.26 -2.51
N SER A 171 25.57 -4.69 -1.44
CA SER A 171 24.30 -4.11 -1.02
C SER A 171 24.46 -2.65 -0.63
N TRP A 172 25.52 -2.31 0.11
CA TRP A 172 25.83 -0.92 0.46
C TRP A 172 25.95 -0.03 -0.77
N LEU A 173 26.77 -0.42 -1.75
CA LEU A 173 26.98 0.38 -2.97
C LEU A 173 25.69 0.53 -3.79
N ALA A 174 24.90 -0.54 -3.87
CA ALA A 174 23.63 -0.52 -4.57
C ALA A 174 22.60 0.42 -3.92
N ILE A 175 22.52 0.43 -2.59
CA ILE A 175 21.67 1.34 -1.81
C ILE A 175 22.16 2.78 -1.94
N PHE A 176 23.48 3.00 -1.85
CA PHE A 176 24.08 4.32 -2.01
C PHE A 176 23.73 4.91 -3.39
N ASN A 177 23.94 4.15 -4.47
CA ASN A 177 23.58 4.58 -5.82
C ASN A 177 22.08 4.87 -5.97
N ALA A 178 21.22 4.04 -5.36
CA ALA A 178 19.77 4.30 -5.34
C ALA A 178 19.43 5.59 -4.57
N SER A 179 20.11 5.87 -3.46
CA SER A 179 19.87 7.08 -2.64
C SER A 179 20.30 8.36 -3.34
N VAL A 180 21.37 8.30 -4.16
CA VAL A 180 21.79 9.40 -5.04
C VAL A 180 20.76 9.61 -6.15
N LYS A 181 20.26 8.52 -6.75
CA LYS A 181 19.24 8.57 -7.79
C LYS A 181 17.89 9.11 -7.30
N PHE A 182 17.52 8.80 -6.05
CA PHE A 182 16.22 9.15 -5.47
C PHE A 182 16.37 9.97 -4.18
N PRO A 183 16.30 11.31 -4.24
CA PRO A 183 16.43 12.16 -3.05
C PRO A 183 15.44 11.83 -1.93
N ALA A 184 14.22 11.39 -2.28
CA ALA A 184 13.22 10.96 -1.29
C ALA A 184 13.69 9.75 -0.47
N LEU A 185 14.45 8.82 -1.07
CA LEU A 185 15.04 7.70 -0.33
C LEU A 185 16.08 8.21 0.66
N MET A 186 17.02 9.05 0.21
CA MET A 186 18.06 9.64 1.07
C MET A 186 17.45 10.39 2.27
N VAL A 187 16.46 11.25 2.02
CA VAL A 187 15.79 12.02 3.08
C VAL A 187 15.13 11.09 4.10
N ASN A 188 14.41 10.05 3.66
CA ASN A 188 13.79 9.10 4.59
C ASN A 188 14.84 8.27 5.35
N MET A 189 15.94 7.88 4.71
CA MET A 189 17.05 7.18 5.38
C MET A 189 17.67 8.05 6.49
N LEU A 190 17.98 9.31 6.20
CA LEU A 190 18.50 10.26 7.18
C LEU A 190 17.51 10.52 8.33
N TRP A 191 16.22 10.59 8.02
CA TRP A 191 15.17 10.72 9.02
C TRP A 191 15.18 9.53 9.99
N TRP A 192 15.27 8.30 9.47
CA TRP A 192 15.41 7.10 10.29
C TRP A 192 16.70 7.11 11.11
N ALA A 193 17.83 7.47 10.51
CA ALA A 193 19.12 7.56 11.19
C ALA A 193 19.07 8.49 12.40
N GLY A 194 18.58 9.72 12.21
CA GLY A 194 18.45 10.70 13.28
C GLY A 194 17.49 10.26 14.38
N TRP A 195 16.41 9.57 14.00
CA TRP A 195 15.44 9.08 14.96
C TRP A 195 15.96 7.88 15.79
N TYR A 196 16.67 6.95 15.15
CA TYR A 196 17.34 5.85 15.85
C TYR A 196 18.40 6.37 16.82
N ALA A 197 19.19 7.37 16.41
CA ALA A 197 20.16 8.02 17.30
C ALA A 197 19.51 8.66 18.53
N ARG A 198 18.38 9.36 18.38
CA ARG A 198 17.62 9.93 19.51
C ARG A 198 17.11 8.85 20.45
N THR A 199 16.57 7.76 19.90
CA THR A 199 16.01 6.66 20.69
C THR A 199 17.11 5.91 21.46
N ALA A 200 18.26 5.71 20.82
CA ALA A 200 19.44 5.12 21.47
C ALA A 200 19.92 5.98 22.64
N ASN A 201 20.05 7.30 22.41
CA ASN A 201 20.43 8.24 23.46
C ASN A 201 19.43 8.25 24.63
N SER A 202 18.12 8.28 24.35
CA SER A 202 17.09 8.28 25.40
C SER A 202 17.04 6.98 26.21
N LYS A 203 17.47 5.87 25.63
CA LYS A 203 17.49 4.55 26.29
C LYS A 203 18.87 4.17 26.84
N GLY A 204 19.87 5.05 26.74
CA GLY A 204 21.23 4.77 27.19
C GLY A 204 21.94 3.66 26.40
N CYS A 205 21.52 3.38 25.17
CA CYS A 205 22.09 2.35 24.32
C CYS A 205 23.03 2.94 23.26
N VAL A 206 24.03 2.17 22.83
CA VAL A 206 24.82 2.52 21.65
C VAL A 206 23.98 2.27 20.40
N ALA A 207 23.96 3.20 19.43
CA ALA A 207 23.07 3.14 18.27
C ALA A 207 23.14 1.82 17.49
N GLY A 208 24.32 1.17 17.42
CA GLY A 208 24.52 -0.12 16.76
C GLY A 208 23.81 -1.31 17.42
N GLN A 209 23.50 -1.23 18.73
CA GLN A 209 22.76 -2.28 19.45
C GLN A 209 21.24 -2.13 19.31
N LEU A 210 20.75 -1.02 18.75
CA LEU A 210 19.33 -0.75 18.73
C LEU A 210 18.60 -1.56 17.67
N ILE A 211 19.20 -1.81 16.51
CA ILE A 211 18.50 -2.25 15.28
C ILE A 211 17.58 -3.47 15.50
N ASP A 212 18.08 -4.47 16.24
CA ASP A 212 17.35 -5.71 16.54
C ASP A 212 16.75 -5.76 17.95
N SER A 213 16.94 -4.71 18.74
CA SER A 213 16.37 -4.62 20.09
C SER A 213 14.84 -4.54 20.05
N VAL A 214 14.18 -5.09 21.07
CA VAL A 214 12.74 -4.92 21.29
C VAL A 214 12.36 -3.44 21.30
N ALA A 215 13.21 -2.62 21.92
CA ALA A 215 13.09 -1.17 21.98
C ALA A 215 13.00 -0.49 20.60
N ALA A 216 13.76 -0.95 19.61
CA ALA A 216 13.68 -0.44 18.24
C ALA A 216 12.46 -0.96 17.50
N LYS A 217 12.11 -2.24 17.69
CA LYS A 217 10.91 -2.82 17.07
C LYS A 217 9.64 -2.08 17.52
N GLU A 218 9.46 -1.85 18.82
CA GLU A 218 8.32 -1.09 19.37
C GLU A 218 8.27 0.33 18.82
N ALA A 219 9.41 1.01 18.84
CA ALA A 219 9.48 2.39 18.45
C ALA A 219 9.26 2.54 16.91
N ARG A 220 9.74 1.59 16.10
CA ARG A 220 9.44 1.49 14.66
C ARG A 220 7.95 1.28 14.41
N MET A 221 7.35 0.31 15.10
CA MET A 221 5.92 0.03 14.98
C MET A 221 5.08 1.24 15.36
N SER A 222 5.45 1.96 16.42
CA SER A 222 4.79 3.22 16.82
C SER A 222 4.83 4.29 15.72
N LYS A 223 5.98 4.46 15.03
CA LYS A 223 6.11 5.45 13.95
C LYS A 223 5.43 5.05 12.66
N ILE A 224 5.53 3.78 12.28
CA ILE A 224 4.77 3.24 11.16
C ILE A 224 3.27 3.40 11.43
N ALA A 225 2.80 3.02 12.62
CA ALA A 225 1.41 3.19 13.04
C ALA A 225 0.96 4.65 12.98
N ALA A 226 1.77 5.60 13.46
CA ALA A 226 1.45 7.03 13.38
C ALA A 226 1.33 7.54 11.93
N LYS A 227 2.10 6.98 10.98
CA LYS A 227 1.95 7.30 9.55
C LYS A 227 0.72 6.60 8.93
N LEU A 228 0.38 5.38 9.38
CA LEU A 228 -0.83 4.68 8.98
C LEU A 228 -2.11 5.42 9.44
N THR A 229 -2.11 5.97 10.65
CA THR A 229 -3.29 6.62 11.25
C THR A 229 -3.55 8.02 10.71
N ARG A 230 -2.53 8.80 10.31
CA ARG A 230 -2.74 10.12 9.69
C ARG A 230 -3.55 10.08 8.39
N GLY A 231 -3.64 8.91 7.74
CA GLY A 231 -4.53 8.73 6.61
C GLY A 231 -6.02 8.61 6.98
N LEU A 232 -6.37 8.32 8.24
CA LEU A 232 -7.76 8.18 8.70
C LEU A 232 -8.45 9.54 8.88
N ASP A 233 -7.74 10.54 9.38
CA ASP A 233 -8.28 11.87 9.63
C ASP A 233 -8.75 12.56 8.34
N VAL A 234 -8.12 12.25 7.20
CA VAL A 234 -8.51 12.76 5.87
C VAL A 234 -9.80 12.10 5.34
N ILE A 235 -10.11 10.87 5.76
CA ILE A 235 -11.31 10.15 5.30
C ILE A 235 -12.55 10.64 6.04
N PHE A 236 -12.44 11.00 7.33
CA PHE A 236 -13.58 11.49 8.11
C PHE A 236 -13.78 13.00 8.04
N ASN A 237 -12.76 13.78 7.65
CA ASN A 237 -12.90 15.24 7.48
C ASN A 237 -13.55 15.67 6.16
N ASN A 238 -13.73 14.77 5.18
CA ASN A 238 -14.48 15.09 3.96
C ASN A 238 -16.01 15.10 4.14
N ASN A 239 -16.50 14.88 5.37
CA ASN A 239 -17.91 14.98 5.74
C ASN A 239 -18.24 16.23 6.61
N ALA A 240 -17.29 17.14 6.80
CA ALA A 240 -17.57 18.42 7.44
C ALA A 240 -17.87 19.47 6.36
N SER A 241 -19.15 19.82 6.29
CA SER A 241 -19.75 20.91 5.54
C SER A 241 -18.94 22.21 5.54
N ASP A 242 -18.44 22.61 4.38
CA ASP A 242 -18.34 24.03 4.00
C ASP A 242 -19.47 24.33 2.99
N VAL A 243 -20.70 24.27 3.50
CA VAL A 243 -21.77 25.17 3.06
C VAL A 243 -21.90 26.19 4.18
N ALA A 244 -20.97 27.14 4.22
CA ALA A 244 -21.17 28.39 4.91
C ALA A 244 -21.55 29.42 3.85
N ASN A 245 -22.79 29.90 4.00
CA ASN A 245 -23.38 31.00 3.26
C ASN A 245 -22.42 32.18 3.11
N ASP A 246 -22.36 32.75 1.91
CA ASP A 246 -22.28 34.20 1.76
C ASP A 246 -23.27 34.63 0.67
N VAL A 247 -24.48 34.95 1.14
CA VAL A 247 -25.35 35.93 0.51
C VAL A 247 -25.09 37.24 1.24
N ALA A 248 -24.40 38.16 0.55
CA ALA A 248 -24.61 39.60 0.63
C ALA A 248 -24.01 40.24 -0.63
#